data_AF-A0A1T4XPD6-F1
#
_entry.id   AF-A0A1T4XPD6-F1
#
_cell.length_a   1.000
_cell.length_b   1.000
_cell.length_c   1.000
_cell.angle_alpha   90.00
_cell.angle_beta   90.00
_cell.angle_gamma   90.00
#
_symmetry.space_group_name_H-M   'P 1'
#
loop_
_entity.id
_entity.type
_entity.pdbx_description
1 polymer ?
#
loop_
_entity_poly.entity_id
_entity_poly.type
_entity_poly.pdbx_seq_one_letter_code
_entity_poly.pdbx_strand_id
1 'polypeptide(L)'
;MTYLLVFLIAAVPGFEVLVAVPLGILRGIPPVLAVIIGFAGNAATILLEIIVFKKLKEWWESKKKKDVSMPSKRTVRAENIWRHYGIPGLSLLGPILIGSHLATFLALALGSTKKQTAFWMLISLAVWAIIFGILSVLGVDIFSWMRQKFI
;
A
#
# COMPACT_ATOMS: atom_id res chain seq x y z
N MET A 1 15.37 -9.50 17.37
CA MET A 1 15.51 -9.96 15.96
C MET A 1 14.17 -9.98 15.21
N THR A 2 13.13 -10.64 15.74
CA THR A 2 11.83 -10.82 15.05
C THR A 2 11.15 -9.53 14.59
N TYR A 3 11.13 -8.48 15.42
CA TYR A 3 10.57 -7.17 15.06
C TYR A 3 11.26 -6.53 13.83
N LEU A 4 12.59 -6.64 13.76
CA LEU A 4 13.38 -6.13 12.64
C LEU A 4 13.08 -6.93 11.36
N LEU A 5 12.95 -8.25 11.44
CA LEU A 5 12.59 -9.07 10.28
C LEU A 5 11.21 -8.72 9.75
N VAL A 6 10.22 -8.50 10.63
CA VAL A 6 8.87 -8.08 10.21
C VAL A 6 8.91 -6.71 9.54
N PHE A 7 9.66 -5.77 10.09
CA PHE A 7 9.88 -4.46 9.45
C PHE A 7 10.54 -4.60 8.08
N LEU A 8 11.58 -5.41 7.95
CA LEU A 8 12.32 -5.59 6.70
C LEU A 8 11.47 -6.28 5.64
N ILE A 9 10.72 -7.33 6.00
CA ILE A 9 9.77 -7.99 5.10
C ILE A 9 8.70 -7.00 4.66
N ALA A 10 8.12 -6.25 5.60
CA ALA A 10 7.14 -5.20 5.31
C ALA A 10 7.67 -4.11 4.37
N ALA A 11 8.97 -3.87 4.36
CA ALA A 11 9.62 -2.89 3.51
C ALA A 11 9.90 -3.42 2.09
N VAL A 12 9.76 -4.72 1.82
CA VAL A 12 9.97 -5.24 0.45
C VAL A 12 8.69 -5.04 -0.36
N PRO A 13 8.75 -4.34 -1.52
CA PRO A 13 7.60 -4.26 -2.42
C PRO A 13 7.10 -5.66 -2.82
N GLY A 14 5.81 -5.91 -2.60
CA GLY A 14 5.20 -7.24 -2.77
C GLY A 14 5.09 -8.08 -1.49
N PHE A 15 5.72 -7.66 -0.39
CA PHE A 15 5.57 -8.27 0.95
C PHE A 15 4.86 -7.30 1.89
N GLU A 16 3.61 -7.05 1.57
CA GLU A 16 2.84 -5.97 2.17
C GLU A 16 2.31 -6.33 3.57
N VAL A 17 1.54 -5.43 4.17
CA VAL A 17 0.87 -5.67 5.47
C VAL A 17 0.05 -6.96 5.49
N LEU A 18 -0.48 -7.40 4.34
CA LEU A 18 -1.13 -8.70 4.13
C LEU A 18 -0.27 -9.88 4.59
N VAL A 19 1.05 -9.80 4.43
CA VAL A 19 1.99 -10.89 4.74
C VAL A 19 2.77 -10.57 6.02
N ALA A 20 3.26 -9.35 6.16
CA ALA A 20 4.11 -8.97 7.28
C ALA A 20 3.38 -9.03 8.63
N VAL A 21 2.12 -8.55 8.70
CA VAL A 21 1.35 -8.52 9.95
C VAL A 21 1.00 -9.94 10.43
N PRO A 22 0.41 -10.82 9.61
CA PRO A 22 0.15 -12.20 10.04
C PRO A 22 1.40 -12.95 10.45
N LEU A 23 2.49 -12.82 9.69
CA LEU A 23 3.76 -13.47 10.03
C LEU A 23 4.33 -12.97 11.35
N GLY A 24 4.22 -11.66 11.64
CA GLY A 24 4.63 -11.11 12.92
C GLY A 24 3.86 -11.71 14.09
N ILE A 25 2.54 -11.80 13.96
CA ILE A 25 1.65 -12.39 14.98
C ILE A 25 1.95 -13.88 15.18
N LEU A 26 2.09 -14.63 14.09
CA LEU A 26 2.47 -16.06 14.13
C LEU A 26 3.83 -16.30 14.79
N ARG A 27 4.73 -15.31 14.74
CA ARG A 27 6.04 -15.34 15.41
C ARG A 27 6.00 -14.79 16.84
N GLY A 28 4.82 -14.54 17.40
CA GLY A 28 4.61 -14.13 18.79
C GLY A 28 4.73 -12.63 19.03
N ILE A 29 4.74 -11.78 17.99
CA ILE A 29 4.66 -10.33 18.19
C ILE A 29 3.22 -9.99 18.64
N PRO A 30 3.05 -9.17 19.70
CA PRO A 30 1.73 -8.69 20.10
C PRO A 30 0.99 -8.04 18.91
N PRO A 31 -0.31 -8.34 18.68
CA PRO A 31 -1.02 -7.93 17.47
C PRO A 31 -0.92 -6.43 17.16
N VAL A 32 -1.08 -5.58 18.18
CA VAL A 32 -0.96 -4.12 18.03
C VAL A 32 0.43 -3.71 17.53
N LEU A 33 1.50 -4.32 18.05
CA LEU A 33 2.86 -4.02 17.61
C LEU A 33 3.14 -4.55 16.20
N ALA A 34 2.61 -5.72 15.85
CA ALA A 34 2.74 -6.27 14.50
C ALA A 34 2.09 -5.35 13.47
N VAL A 35 0.89 -4.83 13.78
CA VAL A 35 0.18 -3.84 12.94
C VAL A 35 0.99 -2.56 12.79
N ILE A 36 1.47 -1.98 13.89
CA ILE A 36 2.26 -0.73 13.86
C ILE A 36 3.53 -0.90 13.04
N ILE A 37 4.27 -1.99 13.24
CA ILE A 37 5.54 -2.24 12.56
C ILE A 37 5.32 -2.55 11.07
N GLY A 38 4.34 -3.38 10.75
CA GLY A 38 3.97 -3.69 9.37
C GLY A 38 3.52 -2.44 8.61
N PHE A 39 2.69 -1.61 9.26
CA PHE A 39 2.28 -0.31 8.74
C PHE A 39 3.49 0.61 8.52
N ALA A 40 4.35 0.78 9.52
CA ALA A 40 5.50 1.68 9.44
C ALA A 40 6.49 1.26 8.33
N GLY A 41 6.77 -0.03 8.18
CA GLY A 41 7.63 -0.56 7.12
C GLY A 41 7.10 -0.26 5.73
N ASN A 42 5.82 -0.56 5.48
CA ASN A 42 5.17 -0.29 4.19
C ASN A 42 4.98 1.22 3.94
N ALA A 43 4.60 1.99 4.96
CA ALA A 43 4.42 3.42 4.83
C ALA A 43 5.73 4.11 4.43
N ALA A 44 6.85 3.72 5.02
CA ALA A 44 8.15 4.26 4.68
C ALA A 44 8.50 4.04 3.20
N THR A 45 8.22 2.85 2.67
CA THR A 45 8.59 2.48 1.30
C THR A 45 7.63 3.05 0.26
N ILE A 46 6.32 3.11 0.56
CA ILE A 46 5.33 3.85 -0.26
C ILE A 46 5.72 5.34 -0.34
N LEU A 47 6.07 5.96 0.78
CA LEU A 47 6.49 7.38 0.79
C LEU A 47 7.78 7.57 0.00
N LEU A 48 8.75 6.66 0.12
CA LEU A 48 9.96 6.67 -0.68
C LEU A 48 9.66 6.54 -2.17
N GLU A 49 8.77 5.63 -2.55
CA GLU A 49 8.32 5.43 -3.92
C GLU A 49 7.71 6.71 -4.51
N ILE A 50 6.83 7.39 -3.76
CA ILE A 50 6.24 8.68 -4.17
C ILE A 50 7.32 9.75 -4.42
N ILE A 51 8.36 9.79 -3.58
CA ILE A 51 9.48 10.72 -3.74
C ILE A 51 10.35 10.36 -4.94
N VAL A 52 10.66 9.08 -5.16
CA VAL A 52 11.45 8.60 -6.30
C VAL A 52 10.72 8.83 -7.61
N PHE A 53 9.41 8.53 -7.66
CA PHE A 53 8.57 8.73 -8.84
C PHE A 53 8.58 10.18 -9.30
N LYS A 54 8.63 11.16 -8.38
CA LYS A 54 8.79 12.58 -8.72
C LYS A 54 10.01 12.79 -9.61
N LYS A 55 11.17 12.33 -9.13
CA LYS A 55 12.46 12.54 -9.81
C LYS A 55 12.47 11.85 -11.16
N LEU A 56 11.90 10.63 -11.22
CA LEU A 56 11.77 9.87 -12.44
C LEU A 56 10.88 10.58 -13.47
N LYS A 57 9.73 11.09 -13.04
CA LYS A 57 8.81 11.85 -13.90
C LYS A 57 9.45 13.12 -14.43
N GLU A 58 10.11 13.90 -13.58
CA GLU A 58 10.82 15.13 -13.98
C GLU A 58 11.93 14.83 -15.00
N TRP A 59 12.68 13.75 -14.78
CA TRP A 59 13.71 13.29 -15.71
C TRP A 59 13.12 12.86 -17.07
N TRP A 60 12.04 12.08 -17.09
CA TRP A 60 11.37 11.67 -18.33
C TRP A 60 10.78 12.86 -19.11
N GLU A 61 10.18 13.81 -18.41
CA GLU A 61 9.64 15.02 -19.02
C GLU A 61 10.74 15.90 -19.60
N SER A 62 11.91 15.97 -18.94
CA SER A 62 13.08 16.71 -19.46
C SER A 62 13.66 16.14 -20.76
N LYS A 63 13.40 14.86 -21.05
CA LYS A 63 13.87 14.16 -22.26
C LYS A 63 12.89 14.23 -23.43
N LYS A 64 11.62 14.59 -23.18
CA LYS A 64 10.63 14.73 -24.25
C LYS A 64 10.71 16.14 -24.87
N LYS A 65 10.83 16.23 -26.20
CA LYS A 65 10.50 17.47 -26.92
C LYS A 65 9.03 17.77 -26.63
N LYS A 66 8.73 18.93 -26.03
CA LYS A 66 7.36 19.37 -25.74
C LYS A 66 6.59 19.47 -27.06
N ASP A 67 5.85 18.42 -27.40
CA ASP A 67 4.77 18.52 -28.37
C ASP A 67 3.56 19.05 -27.61
N VAL A 68 3.32 20.36 -27.72
CA VAL A 68 2.26 21.06 -26.97
C VAL A 68 0.94 20.83 -27.71
N SER A 69 0.45 19.59 -27.70
CA SER A 69 -0.93 19.32 -28.07
C SER A 69 -1.84 19.65 -26.87
N MET A 70 -2.86 20.48 -27.09
CA MET A 70 -3.82 20.77 -26.02
C MET A 70 -4.57 19.48 -25.64
N PRO A 71 -4.72 19.17 -24.35
CA PRO A 71 -5.47 17.99 -23.93
C PRO A 71 -6.92 18.10 -24.42
N SER A 72 -7.44 17.02 -25.01
CA SER A 72 -8.80 17.01 -25.52
C SER A 72 -9.82 17.22 -24.38
N LYS A 73 -11.02 17.73 -24.70
CA LYS A 73 -12.13 17.85 -23.72
C LYS A 73 -12.45 16.52 -23.03
N ARG A 74 -12.25 15.39 -23.74
CA ARG A 74 -12.42 14.03 -23.19
C ARG A 74 -11.34 13.68 -22.17
N THR A 75 -10.08 14.05 -22.44
CA THR A 75 -8.94 13.83 -21.54
C THR A 75 -9.12 14.59 -20.23
N VAL A 76 -9.49 15.87 -20.30
CA VAL A 76 -9.74 16.70 -19.11
C VAL A 76 -10.88 16.15 -18.25
N ARG A 77 -11.96 15.65 -18.89
CA ARG A 77 -13.06 14.99 -18.16
C ARG A 77 -12.60 13.71 -17.44
N ALA A 78 -11.84 12.86 -18.12
CA ALA A 78 -11.31 11.63 -17.52
C ALA A 78 -10.39 11.91 -16.33
N GLU A 79 -9.51 12.91 -16.46
CA GLU A 79 -8.64 13.35 -15.37
C GLU A 79 -9.44 13.86 -14.16
N ASN A 80 -10.51 14.62 -14.39
CA ASN A 80 -11.32 15.15 -13.29
C ASN A 80 -12.06 14.05 -12.51
N ILE A 81 -12.55 13.03 -13.22
CA ILE A 81 -13.17 11.83 -12.62
C ILE A 81 -12.13 11.04 -11.83
N TRP A 82 -10.95 10.83 -12.42
CA TRP A 82 -9.84 10.14 -11.76
C TRP A 82 -9.45 10.80 -10.44
N ARG A 83 -9.34 12.14 -10.42
CA ARG A 83 -8.97 12.89 -9.21
C ARG A 83 -9.96 12.75 -8.06
N HIS A 84 -11.24 12.57 -8.35
CA HIS A 84 -12.28 12.45 -7.31
C HIS A 84 -12.53 11.01 -6.87
N TYR A 85 -12.56 10.06 -7.81
CA TYR A 85 -13.02 8.69 -7.54
C TYR A 85 -11.94 7.63 -7.79
N GLY A 86 -10.97 7.92 -8.67
CA GLY A 86 -9.89 7.01 -9.01
C GLY A 86 -8.97 6.74 -7.82
N ILE A 87 -8.45 7.79 -7.18
CA ILE A 87 -7.49 7.64 -6.06
C ILE A 87 -8.11 6.92 -4.86
N PRO A 88 -9.28 7.32 -4.33
CA PRO A 88 -9.86 6.64 -3.18
C PRO A 88 -10.16 5.18 -3.50
N GLY A 89 -10.81 4.90 -4.64
CA GLY A 89 -11.16 3.54 -5.06
C GLY A 89 -9.94 2.65 -5.29
N LEU A 90 -8.94 3.16 -6.01
CA LEU A 90 -7.69 2.45 -6.24
C LEU A 90 -6.92 2.23 -4.94
N SER A 91 -6.87 3.21 -4.04
CA SER A 91 -6.17 3.04 -2.78
C SER A 91 -6.83 1.99 -1.90
N LEU A 92 -8.16 1.92 -1.88
CA LEU A 92 -8.89 0.96 -1.03
C LEU A 92 -8.77 -0.48 -1.55
N LEU A 93 -8.97 -0.68 -2.86
CA LEU A 93 -9.00 -2.02 -3.46
C LEU A 93 -7.64 -2.47 -3.99
N GLY A 94 -6.81 -1.54 -4.44
CA GLY A 94 -5.51 -1.77 -5.05
C GLY A 94 -4.57 -2.63 -4.21
N PRO A 95 -4.40 -2.39 -2.89
CA PRO A 95 -3.55 -3.21 -2.04
C PRO A 95 -3.85 -4.71 -2.10
N ILE A 96 -5.11 -5.10 -2.21
CA ILE A 96 -5.50 -6.51 -2.32
C ILE A 96 -5.38 -7.03 -3.75
N LEU A 97 -5.85 -6.24 -4.71
CA LEU A 97 -5.96 -6.73 -6.09
C LEU A 97 -4.62 -6.79 -6.80
N ILE A 98 -3.77 -5.80 -6.57
CA ILE A 98 -2.55 -5.56 -7.35
C ILE A 98 -1.33 -5.22 -6.48
N GLY A 99 -1.52 -5.04 -5.17
CA GLY A 99 -0.51 -4.55 -4.24
C GLY A 99 -0.51 -3.03 -4.08
N SER A 100 -0.22 -2.56 -2.88
CA SER A 100 -0.17 -1.16 -2.46
C SER A 100 0.94 -0.38 -3.17
N HIS A 101 2.07 -1.03 -3.47
CA HIS A 101 3.13 -0.41 -4.27
C HIS A 101 2.69 -0.16 -5.71
N LEU A 102 2.15 -1.19 -6.38
CA LEU A 102 1.67 -1.02 -7.75
C LEU A 102 0.48 -0.05 -7.83
N ALA A 103 -0.42 -0.08 -6.85
CA ALA A 103 -1.49 0.90 -6.72
C ALA A 103 -0.96 2.34 -6.54
N THR A 104 0.08 2.52 -5.72
CA THR A 104 0.74 3.83 -5.54
C THR A 104 1.36 4.32 -6.84
N PHE A 105 2.14 3.47 -7.51
CA PHE A 105 2.73 3.77 -8.81
C PHE A 105 1.66 4.16 -9.84
N LEU A 106 0.60 3.37 -9.97
CA LEU A 106 -0.49 3.63 -10.91
C LEU A 106 -1.23 4.92 -10.58
N ALA A 107 -1.48 5.22 -9.31
CA ALA A 107 -2.06 6.49 -8.90
C ALA A 107 -1.22 7.66 -9.43
N LEU A 108 0.09 7.64 -9.20
CA LEU A 108 0.99 8.71 -9.65
C LEU A 108 1.12 8.76 -11.19
N ALA A 109 1.20 7.59 -11.84
CA ALA A 109 1.29 7.48 -13.29
C ALA A 109 0.05 8.02 -13.99
N LEU A 110 -1.13 7.83 -13.40
CA LEU A 110 -2.41 8.35 -13.90
C LEU A 110 -2.68 9.80 -13.49
N GLY A 111 -1.68 10.50 -12.95
CA GLY A 111 -1.71 11.95 -12.73
C GLY A 111 -2.12 12.39 -11.33
N SER A 112 -2.24 11.47 -10.37
CA SER A 112 -2.57 11.83 -8.99
C SER A 112 -1.48 12.65 -8.33
N THR A 113 -1.89 13.60 -7.48
CA THR A 113 -0.93 14.42 -6.73
C THR A 113 -0.32 13.61 -5.59
N LYS A 114 0.96 13.89 -5.27
CA LYS A 114 1.69 13.18 -4.21
C LYS A 114 1.00 13.24 -2.86
N LYS A 115 0.45 14.41 -2.52
CA LYS A 115 -0.27 14.62 -1.26
C LYS A 115 -1.53 13.74 -1.20
N GLN A 116 -2.32 13.71 -2.27
CA GLN A 116 -3.52 12.87 -2.33
C GLN A 116 -3.16 11.39 -2.34
N THR A 117 -2.20 10.95 -3.15
CA THR A 117 -1.75 9.56 -3.19
C THR A 117 -1.24 9.11 -1.82
N ALA A 118 -0.34 9.88 -1.19
CA ALA A 118 0.17 9.56 0.14
C ALA A 118 -0.96 9.45 1.17
N PHE A 119 -1.86 10.43 1.21
CA PHE A 119 -2.97 10.45 2.16
C PHE A 119 -3.87 9.21 2.01
N TRP A 120 -4.35 8.93 0.80
CA TRP A 120 -5.25 7.81 0.55
C TRP A 120 -4.57 6.45 0.71
N MET A 121 -3.33 6.30 0.24
CA MET A 121 -2.58 5.05 0.41
C MET A 121 -2.27 4.78 1.88
N LEU A 122 -1.91 5.78 2.68
CA LEU A 122 -1.67 5.60 4.12
C LEU A 122 -2.96 5.24 4.87
N ILE A 123 -4.09 5.86 4.54
CA ILE A 123 -5.39 5.48 5.14
C ILE A 123 -5.72 4.04 4.80
N SER A 124 -5.63 3.67 3.52
CA SER A 124 -5.91 2.31 3.09
C SER A 124 -4.97 1.30 3.74
N LEU A 125 -3.68 1.61 3.81
CA LEU A 125 -2.68 0.77 4.46
C LEU A 125 -3.00 0.56 5.94
N ALA A 126 -3.43 1.61 6.65
CA ALA A 126 -3.83 1.51 8.05
C ALA A 126 -5.07 0.61 8.20
N VAL A 127 -6.09 0.81 7.35
CA VAL A 127 -7.30 -0.02 7.34
C VAL A 127 -6.95 -1.49 7.10
N TRP A 128 -6.16 -1.80 6.08
CA TRP A 128 -5.78 -3.18 5.78
C TRP A 128 -4.86 -3.78 6.83
N ALA A 129 -3.92 -3.03 7.39
CA ALA A 129 -3.07 -3.51 8.47
C ALA A 129 -3.90 -3.94 9.69
N ILE A 130 -4.91 -3.14 10.06
CA ILE A 130 -5.85 -3.46 11.15
C ILE A 130 -6.67 -4.70 10.80
N ILE A 131 -7.26 -4.76 9.59
CA ILE A 131 -8.07 -5.90 9.15
C ILE A 131 -7.24 -7.20 9.21
N PHE A 132 -6.03 -7.21 8.65
CA PHE A 132 -5.16 -8.39 8.69
C PHE A 132 -4.66 -8.72 10.10
N GLY A 133 -4.45 -7.72 10.96
CA GLY A 133 -4.18 -7.93 12.38
C GLY A 133 -5.30 -8.70 13.06
N ILE A 134 -6.55 -8.26 12.89
CA ILE A 134 -7.74 -8.91 13.46
C ILE A 134 -7.90 -10.33 12.90
N LEU A 135 -7.85 -10.47 11.57
CA LEU A 135 -7.99 -11.78 10.91
C LEU A 135 -6.92 -12.78 11.36
N SER A 136 -5.70 -12.31 11.61
CA SER A 136 -4.61 -13.16 12.09
C SER A 136 -4.86 -13.68 13.49
N VAL A 137 -5.34 -12.82 14.40
CA VAL A 137 -5.70 -13.24 15.78
C VAL A 137 -6.81 -14.29 15.73
N LEU A 138 -7.89 -13.99 15.00
CA LEU A 138 -9.00 -14.93 14.82
C LEU A 138 -8.53 -16.27 14.21
N GLY A 139 -7.66 -16.21 13.20
CA GLY A 139 -7.10 -17.40 12.57
C GLY A 139 -6.24 -18.24 13.52
N VAL A 140 -5.42 -17.62 14.35
CA VAL A 140 -4.59 -18.30 15.36
C VAL A 140 -5.48 -18.96 16.42
N ASP A 141 -6.49 -18.25 16.92
CA ASP A 141 -7.42 -18.76 17.93
C ASP A 141 -8.19 -19.98 17.40
N ILE A 142 -8.77 -19.89 16.19
CA ILE A 142 -9.47 -21.00 15.54
C ILE A 142 -8.55 -22.20 15.35
N PHE A 143 -7.32 -21.96 14.86
CA PHE A 143 -6.35 -23.03 14.66
C PHE A 143 -5.96 -23.73 15.97
N SER A 144 -5.79 -22.95 17.05
CA SER A 144 -5.47 -23.49 18.38
C SER A 144 -6.61 -24.35 18.94
N TRP A 145 -7.86 -23.90 18.77
CA TRP A 145 -9.05 -24.63 19.18
C TRP A 145 -9.21 -25.94 18.40
N MET A 146 -9.01 -25.92 17.08
CA MET A 146 -9.04 -27.13 16.25
C MET A 146 -7.96 -28.12 16.69
N ARG A 147 -6.74 -27.64 16.95
CA ARG A 147 -5.65 -28.49 17.41
C ARG A 147 -5.98 -29.23 18.70
N GLN A 148 -6.57 -28.56 19.70
CA GLN A 148 -6.92 -29.16 20.99
C GLN A 148 -8.08 -30.16 20.91
N LYS A 149 -8.96 -30.03 19.93
CA LYS A 149 -10.16 -30.86 19.81
C LYS A 149 -9.94 -32.15 19.02
N PHE A 150 -8.97 -32.16 18.11
CA PHE A 150 -8.75 -33.24 17.16
C PHE A 150 -7.41 -33.99 17.33
N ILE A 151 -6.53 -33.53 18.22
CA ILE A 151 -5.26 -34.17 18.62
C ILE A 151 -5.26 -34.31 20.13
#